data_AF-A0A6M3M5T4-F1
#
_entry.id   AF-A0A6M3M5T4-F1
#
_cell.length_a   1.000
_cell.length_b   1.000
_cell.length_c   1.000
_cell.angle_alpha   90.00
_cell.angle_beta   90.00
_cell.angle_gamma   90.00
#
_symmetry.space_group_name_H-M   'P 1'
#
loop_
_entity.id
_entity.type
_entity.pdbx_description
1 polymer ?
#
loop_
_entity_poly.entity_id
_entity_poly.type
_entity_poly.pdbx_seq_one_letter_code
_entity_poly.pdbx_strand_id
1 'polypeptide(L)'
;MYTGTGVHAVSATGRSYRRAAPAKELARCAKRRAAKKQAVPGWADHGKIASIYEHARQLTLETGEVHHVDHIVPLTSDLVCGLHCEHNLQVLTAFANLSKANHVWPDMPRG
;
A
#
# COMPACT_ATOMS: atom_id res chain seq x y z
N MET A 1 11.37 -16.91 -21.20
CA MET A 1 11.73 -17.78 -20.06
C MET A 1 12.19 -16.87 -18.94
N TYR A 2 11.43 -16.79 -17.83
CA TYR A 2 11.78 -15.97 -16.67
C TYR A 2 12.37 -16.88 -15.59
N THR A 3 13.66 -16.72 -15.28
CA THR A 3 14.34 -17.39 -14.17
C THR A 3 14.37 -16.43 -12.98
N GLY A 4 13.28 -16.36 -12.22
CA GLY A 4 13.17 -15.51 -11.04
C GLY A 4 14.04 -16.00 -9.89
N THR A 5 15.30 -15.59 -9.83
CA THR A 5 16.16 -15.72 -8.65
C THR A 5 16.11 -14.42 -7.86
N GLY A 6 15.21 -14.35 -6.87
CA GLY A 6 15.08 -13.15 -6.04
C GLY A 6 14.10 -13.28 -4.87
N VAL A 7 13.96 -14.48 -4.28
CA VAL A 7 13.23 -14.62 -3.00
C VAL A 7 14.20 -14.31 -1.86
N HIS A 8 14.39 -13.02 -1.57
CA HIS A 8 15.09 -12.58 -0.37
C HIS A 8 14.45 -13.24 0.86
N ALA A 9 15.31 -13.79 1.71
CA ALA A 9 14.98 -14.75 2.75
C ALA A 9 13.75 -14.35 3.59
N VAL A 10 12.62 -15.04 3.34
CA VAL A 10 11.54 -15.10 4.33
C VAL A 10 12.10 -15.84 5.54
N SER A 11 12.18 -15.20 6.70
CA SER A 11 12.59 -15.89 7.94
C SER A 11 11.78 -17.18 8.09
N ALA A 12 12.40 -18.25 8.57
CA ALA A 12 11.71 -19.53 8.78
C ALA A 12 10.40 -19.34 9.58
N THR A 13 10.41 -18.39 10.51
CA THR A 13 9.28 -17.87 11.28
C THR A 13 8.17 -17.24 10.44
N GLY A 14 8.49 -16.40 9.45
CA GLY A 14 7.51 -15.78 8.55
C GLY A 14 6.89 -16.76 7.54
N ARG A 15 7.54 -17.90 7.32
CA ARG A 15 7.06 -19.01 6.47
C ARG A 15 6.10 -19.92 7.24
N SER A 16 6.42 -20.26 8.50
CA SER A 16 5.53 -21.03 9.38
C SER A 16 4.28 -20.24 9.77
N TYR A 17 4.39 -18.94 10.02
CA TYR A 17 3.24 -18.05 10.32
C TYR A 17 2.22 -17.98 9.17
N ARG A 18 2.69 -17.97 7.91
CA ARG A 18 1.83 -17.93 6.70
C ARG A 18 1.11 -19.25 6.41
N ARG A 19 1.74 -20.39 6.72
CA ARG A 19 1.13 -21.73 6.54
C ARG A 19 0.03 -22.02 7.57
N ALA A 20 -0.01 -21.27 8.66
CA ALA A 20 -0.97 -21.42 9.75
C ALA A 20 -1.70 -20.10 10.05
N ALA A 21 -2.12 -19.33 9.02
CA ALA A 21 -2.74 -18.01 9.18
C ALA A 21 -3.84 -18.02 10.28
N PRO A 22 -3.53 -17.57 11.51
CA PRO A 22 -4.28 -18.02 12.68
C PRO A 22 -5.43 -17.04 12.94
N ALA A 23 -6.44 -16.98 12.07
CA ALA A 23 -7.64 -16.11 12.12
C ALA A 23 -7.40 -14.58 12.20
N LYS A 24 -6.52 -14.09 13.09
CA LYS A 24 -6.12 -12.70 13.29
C LYS A 24 -5.60 -12.04 12.01
N GLU A 25 -4.76 -12.73 11.25
CA GLU A 25 -4.23 -12.23 9.99
C GLU A 25 -5.31 -12.10 8.91
N LEU A 26 -6.22 -13.07 8.84
CA LEU A 26 -7.37 -13.02 7.94
C LEU A 26 -8.30 -11.86 8.31
N ALA A 27 -8.58 -11.69 9.60
CA ALA A 27 -9.39 -10.58 10.13
C ALA A 27 -8.75 -9.22 9.81
N ARG A 28 -7.43 -9.08 9.99
CA ARG A 28 -6.67 -7.87 9.64
C ARG A 28 -6.79 -7.55 8.15
N CYS A 29 -6.57 -8.54 7.29
CA CYS A 29 -6.69 -8.38 5.84
C CYS A 29 -8.13 -8.03 5.41
N ALA A 30 -9.14 -8.64 6.04
CA ALA A 30 -10.55 -8.32 5.81
C ALA A 30 -10.88 -6.87 6.21
N LYS A 31 -10.47 -6.45 7.41
CA LYS A 31 -10.63 -5.06 7.88
C LYS A 31 -9.98 -4.06 6.94
N ARG A 32 -8.75 -4.31 6.49
CA ARG A 32 -8.04 -3.43 5.55
C ARG A 32 -8.78 -3.31 4.21
N ARG A 33 -9.27 -4.43 3.66
CA ARG A 33 -10.04 -4.42 2.40
C ARG A 33 -11.35 -3.64 2.55
N ALA A 34 -12.06 -3.84 3.65
CA ALA A 34 -13.29 -3.13 3.95
C ALA A 34 -13.05 -1.61 4.07
N ALA A 35 -12.04 -1.19 4.85
CA ALA A 35 -11.67 0.22 5.00
C ALA A 35 -11.31 0.86 3.66
N LYS A 36 -10.50 0.19 2.84
CA LYS A 36 -10.16 0.68 1.48
C LYS A 36 -11.41 0.84 0.62
N LYS A 37 -12.33 -0.13 0.64
CA LYS A 37 -13.58 -0.09 -0.13
C LYS A 37 -14.50 1.04 0.33
N GLN A 38 -14.63 1.23 1.64
CA GLN A 38 -15.46 2.29 2.22
C GLN A 38 -14.90 3.69 1.93
N ALA A 39 -13.58 3.81 1.79
CA ALA A 39 -12.93 5.06 1.45
C ALA A 39 -13.02 5.43 -0.03
N VAL A 40 -13.58 4.59 -0.92
CA VAL A 40 -13.75 4.93 -2.34
C VAL A 40 -14.96 5.85 -2.49
N PRO A 41 -14.78 7.13 -2.84
CA PRO A 41 -15.92 8.00 -3.13
C PRO A 41 -16.55 7.62 -4.48
N GLY A 42 -17.85 7.88 -4.63
CA GLY A 42 -18.57 7.55 -5.88
C GLY A 42 -18.07 8.28 -7.13
N TRP A 43 -17.30 9.36 -6.95
CA TRP A 43 -16.69 10.13 -8.03
C TRP A 43 -15.25 9.71 -8.36
N ALA A 44 -14.69 8.71 -7.66
CA ALA A 44 -13.33 8.25 -7.91
C ALA A 44 -13.15 7.76 -9.35
N ASP A 45 -12.06 8.18 -9.99
CA ASP A 45 -11.72 7.73 -11.33
C ASP A 45 -10.92 6.43 -11.25
N HIS A 46 -11.63 5.31 -11.40
CA HIS A 46 -11.04 3.98 -11.39
C HIS A 46 -9.99 3.76 -12.49
N GLY A 47 -10.12 4.45 -13.64
CA GLY A 47 -9.14 4.39 -14.73
C GLY A 47 -7.82 5.02 -14.30
N LYS A 48 -7.86 6.24 -13.75
CA LYS A 48 -6.67 6.91 -13.22
C LYS A 48 -6.04 6.16 -12.07
N ILE A 49 -6.84 5.61 -11.14
CA ILE A 49 -6.33 4.76 -10.07
C ILE A 49 -5.56 3.57 -10.66
N ALA A 50 -6.11 2.87 -11.64
CA ALA A 50 -5.43 1.76 -12.30
C ALA A 50 -4.13 2.22 -13.00
N SER A 51 -4.14 3.37 -13.68
CA SER A 51 -2.95 3.96 -14.28
C SER A 51 -1.85 4.26 -13.26
N ILE A 52 -2.19 4.72 -12.05
CA ILE A 52 -1.21 4.95 -10.98
C ILE A 52 -0.57 3.63 -10.51
N TYR A 53 -1.35 2.56 -10.38
CA TYR A 53 -0.81 1.24 -10.05
C TYR A 53 0.10 0.68 -11.14
N GLU A 54 -0.27 0.87 -12.41
CA GLU A 54 0.56 0.46 -13.54
C GLU A 54 1.85 1.29 -13.61
N HIS A 55 1.78 2.60 -13.35
CA HIS A 55 2.95 3.47 -13.28
C HIS A 55 3.93 3.01 -12.18
N ALA A 56 3.43 2.63 -10.99
CA ALA A 56 4.29 2.06 -9.95
C ALA A 56 4.99 0.76 -10.39
N ARG A 57 4.27 -0.08 -11.15
CA ARG A 57 4.86 -1.30 -11.74
C ARG A 57 5.94 -0.96 -12.76
N GLN A 58 5.69 0.01 -13.63
CA GLN A 58 6.63 0.47 -14.66
C GLN A 58 7.90 1.03 -14.04
N LEU A 59 7.79 1.96 -13.08
CA LEU A 59 8.94 2.49 -12.34
C LEU A 59 9.75 1.39 -11.67
N THR A 60 9.08 0.37 -11.12
CA THR A 60 9.79 -0.78 -10.53
C THR A 60 10.65 -1.53 -11.55
N LEU A 61 10.15 -1.70 -12.78
CA LEU A 61 10.88 -2.36 -13.85
C LEU A 61 12.01 -1.48 -14.40
N GLU A 62 11.78 -0.17 -14.50
CA GLU A 62 12.72 0.79 -15.07
C GLU A 62 13.89 1.08 -14.14
N THR A 63 13.65 1.24 -12.84
CA THR A 63 14.70 1.60 -11.87
C THR A 63 15.35 0.38 -11.22
N GLY A 64 14.71 -0.79 -11.27
CA GLY A 64 15.11 -1.98 -10.52
C GLY A 64 14.81 -1.91 -9.02
N GLU A 65 14.18 -0.84 -8.55
CA GLU A 65 13.76 -0.66 -7.15
C GLU A 65 12.26 -0.86 -7.01
N VAL A 66 11.80 -1.58 -5.99
CA VAL A 66 10.36 -1.80 -5.78
C VAL A 66 9.66 -0.48 -5.46
N HIS A 67 8.61 -0.17 -6.21
CA HIS A 67 7.71 0.96 -5.96
C HIS A 67 6.33 0.47 -5.51
N HIS A 68 5.71 1.22 -4.60
CA HIS A 68 4.37 0.99 -4.09
C HIS A 68 3.47 2.20 -4.34
N VAL A 69 2.17 1.94 -4.45
CA VAL A 69 1.15 2.98 -4.39
C VAL A 69 0.79 3.22 -2.93
N ASP A 70 0.96 4.46 -2.49
CA ASP A 70 0.66 4.97 -1.15
C ASP A 70 -0.50 5.97 -1.19
N HIS A 71 -1.09 6.23 -0.02
CA HIS A 71 -2.08 7.28 0.17
C HIS A 71 -1.43 8.52 0.78
N ILE A 72 -1.52 9.68 0.10
CA ILE A 72 -0.93 10.95 0.56
C ILE A 72 -1.44 11.29 1.96
N VAL A 73 -2.77 11.33 2.12
CA VAL A 73 -3.47 11.36 3.40
C VAL A 73 -3.88 9.93 3.77
N PRO A 74 -3.51 9.42 4.97
CA PRO A 74 -3.71 8.02 5.32
C PRO A 74 -5.19 7.64 5.32
N LEU A 75 -5.51 6.44 4.81
CA LEU A 75 -6.89 5.91 4.87
C LEU A 75 -7.36 5.66 6.31
N THR A 76 -6.42 5.37 7.21
CA THR A 76 -6.70 5.02 8.60
C THR A 76 -5.67 5.68 9.51
N SER A 77 -6.09 6.69 10.25
CA SER A 77 -5.33 7.34 11.32
C SER A 77 -6.31 7.81 12.40
N ASP A 78 -5.81 8.08 13.60
CA ASP A 78 -6.62 8.61 14.70
C ASP A 78 -6.98 10.10 14.48
N LEU A 79 -6.24 10.81 13.61
CA LEU A 79 -6.42 12.24 13.36
C LEU A 79 -7.17 12.54 12.07
N VAL A 80 -7.00 11.72 11.03
CA VAL A 80 -7.57 11.97 9.70
C VAL A 80 -7.85 10.67 8.96
N CYS A 81 -8.85 10.69 8.08
CA CYS A 81 -9.14 9.60 7.15
C CYS A 81 -9.21 10.17 5.73
N GLY A 82 -8.25 9.79 4.88
CA GLY A 82 -8.24 10.13 3.46
C GLY A 82 -9.17 9.24 2.63
N LEU A 83 -9.41 9.66 1.39
CA LEU A 83 -10.20 8.92 0.41
C LEU A 83 -9.31 8.03 -0.47
N HIS A 84 -9.85 6.92 -0.98
CA HIS A 84 -9.20 6.15 -2.03
C HIS A 84 -9.65 6.66 -3.40
N CYS A 85 -9.04 7.76 -3.85
CA CYS A 85 -9.24 8.36 -5.16
C CYS A 85 -7.89 8.75 -5.80
N GLU A 86 -7.90 9.00 -7.10
CA GLU A 86 -6.74 9.38 -7.92
C GLU A 86 -5.93 10.57 -7.36
N HIS A 87 -6.59 11.51 -6.67
CA HIS A 87 -5.93 12.68 -6.09
C HIS A 87 -5.23 12.41 -4.75
N ASN A 88 -5.56 11.30 -4.08
CA ASN A 88 -4.97 10.93 -2.80
C ASN A 88 -3.96 9.78 -2.94
N LEU A 89 -3.60 9.39 -4.17
CA LEU A 89 -2.63 8.33 -4.42
C LEU A 89 -1.32 8.92 -4.92
N GLN A 90 -0.21 8.35 -4.45
CA GLN A 90 1.13 8.67 -4.91
C GLN A 90 1.95 7.39 -5.09
N VAL A 91 2.98 7.45 -5.93
CA VAL A 91 3.94 6.35 -6.08
C VAL A 91 5.19 6.68 -5.28
N LEU A 92 5.60 5.76 -4.41
CA LEU A 92 6.81 5.87 -3.59
C LEU A 92 7.66 4.62 -3.76
N THR A 93 8.97 4.73 -3.52
CA THR A 93 9.78 3.53 -3.31
C THR A 93 9.24 2.74 -2.12
N ALA A 94 9.43 1.43 -2.11
CA ALA A 94 8.98 0.57 -1.02
C ALA A 94 9.55 1.03 0.32
N PHE A 95 10.82 1.47 0.34
CA PHE A 95 11.46 2.05 1.51
C PHE A 95 10.73 3.31 1.99
N ALA A 96 10.53 4.30 1.12
CA ALA A 96 9.86 5.55 1.48
C ALA A 96 8.41 5.32 1.97
N ASN A 97 7.66 4.43 1.32
CA ASN A 97 6.30 4.06 1.73
C ASN A 97 6.29 3.42 3.13
N LEU A 98 7.22 2.50 3.40
CA LEU A 98 7.32 1.83 4.71
C LEU A 98 7.76 2.81 5.82
N SER A 99 8.66 3.74 5.51
CA SER A 99 9.07 4.80 6.44
C SER A 99 7.96 5.80 6.73
N LYS A 100 7.16 6.18 5.73
CA LYS A 100 6.04 7.10 5.89
C LYS A 100 4.92 6.51 6.74
N ALA A 101 4.53 5.26 6.44
CA ALA A 101 3.36 4.60 7.02
C ALA A 101 2.15 5.56 7.11
N ASN A 102 1.55 5.71 8.30
CA ASN A 102 0.45 6.65 8.55
C ASN A 102 0.91 7.87 9.38
N HIS A 103 2.20 8.16 9.42
CA HIS A 103 2.78 9.15 10.35
C HIS A 103 2.92 10.54 9.77
N VAL A 104 2.81 10.73 8.45
CA VAL A 104 3.07 12.02 7.79
C VAL A 104 2.05 12.24 6.66
N TRP A 105 1.51 13.45 6.57
CA TRP A 105 0.70 13.97 5.46
C TRP A 105 0.88 15.51 5.36
N PRO A 106 0.51 16.16 4.24
CA PRO A 106 0.86 17.57 3.98
C PRO A 106 0.47 18.56 5.10
N ASP A 107 -0.76 18.44 5.61
CA ASP A 107 -1.31 19.33 6.66
C ASP A 107 -1.28 18.69 8.04
N MET A 108 -0.29 17.83 8.31
CA MET A 108 -0.15 17.21 9.62
C MET A 108 0.07 18.29 10.70
N PRO A 109 -0.73 18.29 11.79
CA PRO A 109 -0.50 19.20 12.90
C PRO A 109 0.90 19.01 13.46
N ARG A 110 1.65 20.10 13.62
CA ARG A 110 2.90 20.11 14.37
C ARG A 110 2.54 20.41 15.81
N GLY A 111 2.86 19.48 16.71
CA GLY A 111 2.76 19.69 18.15
C GLY A 111 3.75 20.74 18.64
#